data_AF-A0A2A9M6W4-F1
#
_entry.id   AF-A0A2A9M6W4-F1
#
_cell.length_a   1.000
_cell.length_b   1.000
_cell.length_c   1.000
_cell.angle_alpha   90.00
_cell.angle_beta   90.00
_cell.angle_gamma   90.00
#
_symmetry.space_group_name_H-M   'P 1'
#
loop_
_entity.id
_entity.type
_entity.pdbx_description
1 polymer ?
#
loop_
_entity_poly.entity_id
_entity_poly.type
_entity_poly.pdbx_seq_one_letter_code
_entity_poly.pdbx_strand_id
1 'polypeptide(L)'
;MAFDSFRRYDPERPSYRYFPNRTRTQTIWLSWGVLLVGGLVGLVFLKFSEKRQEDLAKHYSELAQQGGVTRTCSSQVWNQNNYFHSVLQNARRRDLGLPTPRPVLQIEEEEK
;
A
#
# COMPACT_ATOMS: atom_id res chain seq x y z
N MET A 1 -23.28 29.91 36.36
CA MET A 1 -22.21 30.61 35.62
C MET A 1 -20.89 29.84 35.77
N ALA A 2 -20.74 28.70 35.08
CA ALA A 2 -19.55 27.84 35.20
C ALA A 2 -18.43 28.17 34.18
N PHE A 3 -18.69 29.12 33.27
CA PHE A 3 -17.75 29.52 32.22
C PHE A 3 -16.82 30.68 32.63
N ASP A 4 -16.97 31.33 33.78
CA ASP A 4 -16.06 32.41 34.19
C ASP A 4 -14.87 31.92 35.04
N SER A 5 -14.91 30.67 35.51
CA SER A 5 -13.84 30.09 36.33
C SER A 5 -12.57 29.79 35.53
N PHE A 6 -12.65 29.63 34.19
CA PHE A 6 -11.46 29.38 33.37
C PHE A 6 -10.53 30.58 33.21
N ARG A 7 -11.00 31.78 33.54
CA ARG A 7 -10.22 33.02 33.45
C ARG A 7 -9.52 33.37 34.76
N ARG A 8 -9.80 32.63 35.84
CA ARG A 8 -9.21 32.87 37.15
C ARG A 8 -8.01 31.95 37.32
N TYR A 9 -6.86 32.56 37.64
CA TYR A 9 -5.67 31.80 37.97
C TYR A 9 -5.82 31.19 39.37
N ASP A 10 -6.01 29.88 39.43
CA ASP A 10 -6.02 29.09 40.66
C ASP A 10 -4.90 28.04 40.57
N PRO A 11 -3.83 28.14 41.39
CA PRO A 11 -2.69 27.24 41.34
C PRO A 11 -3.01 25.81 41.79
N GLU A 12 -4.04 25.63 42.63
CA GLU A 12 -4.49 24.32 43.14
C GLU A 12 -5.40 23.61 42.13
N ARG A 13 -6.15 24.39 41.33
CA ARG A 13 -7.12 23.91 40.35
C ARG A 13 -6.88 24.57 38.99
N PRO A 14 -5.91 24.07 38.19
CA PRO A 14 -5.68 24.59 36.86
C PRO A 14 -6.95 24.51 36.04
N SER A 15 -7.33 25.62 35.42
CA SER A 15 -8.65 25.77 34.84
C SER A 15 -8.71 25.20 33.42
N TYR A 16 -8.85 23.87 33.32
CA TYR A 16 -8.97 23.20 32.03
C TYR A 16 -10.33 23.53 31.38
N ARG A 17 -10.30 24.17 30.19
CA ARG A 17 -11.49 24.59 29.43
C ARG A 17 -12.51 23.47 29.21
N TYR A 18 -12.03 22.25 28.98
CA TYR A 18 -12.87 21.08 28.69
C TYR A 18 -13.01 20.12 29.89
N PHE A 19 -12.28 20.35 30.98
CA PHE A 19 -12.27 19.49 32.17
C PHE A 19 -12.18 20.33 33.46
N PRO A 20 -13.18 21.19 33.75
CA PRO A 20 -13.08 22.23 34.79
C PRO A 20 -12.94 21.70 36.22
N ASN A 21 -13.19 20.42 36.47
CA ASN A 21 -13.09 19.78 37.80
C ASN A 21 -11.83 18.91 37.98
N ARG A 22 -10.85 18.97 37.07
CA ARG A 22 -9.67 18.11 37.10
C ARG A 22 -8.50 18.78 37.82
N THR A 23 -7.84 18.06 38.71
CA THR A 23 -6.64 18.57 39.38
C THR A 23 -5.38 18.33 38.55
N ARG A 24 -4.30 19.06 38.88
CA ARG A 24 -2.99 18.89 38.23
C ARG A 24 -2.45 17.47 38.39
N THR A 25 -2.58 16.88 39.58
CA THR A 25 -2.14 15.51 39.88
C THR A 25 -2.90 14.47 39.08
N GLN A 26 -4.22 14.59 38.98
CA GLN A 26 -5.05 13.71 38.15
C GLN A 26 -4.64 13.78 36.67
N THR A 27 -4.36 14.98 36.17
CA THR A 27 -3.92 15.17 34.77
C THR A 27 -2.58 14.48 34.50
N ILE A 28 -1.61 14.62 35.41
CA ILE A 28 -0.32 13.95 35.30
C ILE A 28 -0.51 12.43 35.24
N TRP A 29 -1.27 11.85 36.18
CA TRP A 29 -1.55 10.42 36.19
C TRP A 29 -2.25 9.93 34.91
N LEU A 30 -3.19 10.71 34.39
CA LEU A 30 -3.90 10.37 33.16
C LEU A 30 -3.00 10.49 31.93
N SER A 31 -2.09 11.46 31.87
CA SER A 31 -1.07 11.55 30.83
C SER A 31 -0.14 10.34 30.82
N TRP A 32 0.35 9.93 32.00
CA TRP A 32 1.16 8.71 32.14
C TRP A 32 0.38 7.46 31.75
N GLY A 33 -0.89 7.36 32.16
CA GLY A 33 -1.77 6.26 31.78
C GLY A 33 -1.96 6.15 30.26
N VAL A 34 -2.20 7.29 29.58
CA VAL A 34 -2.33 7.32 28.12
C VAL A 34 -1.04 6.91 27.42
N LEU A 35 0.13 7.34 27.92
CA LEU A 35 1.41 6.94 27.36
C LEU A 35 1.67 5.43 27.52
N LEU A 36 1.37 4.86 28.69
CA LEU A 36 1.52 3.42 28.92
C LEU A 36 0.57 2.59 28.05
N VAL A 37 -0.71 2.96 28.01
CA VAL A 37 -1.71 2.25 27.19
C VAL A 37 -1.37 2.40 25.70
N GLY A 38 -1.03 3.61 25.26
CA GLY A 38 -0.62 3.89 23.88
C GLY A 38 0.64 3.11 23.49
N GLY A 39 1.62 3.02 24.39
CA GLY A 39 2.83 2.22 24.20
C GLY A 39 2.54 0.73 24.05
N LEU A 40 1.69 0.16 24.91
CA LEU A 40 1.29 -1.26 24.82
C LEU A 40 0.52 -1.56 23.53
N VAL A 41 -0.43 -0.71 23.15
CA VAL A 41 -1.17 -0.85 21.89
C VAL A 41 -0.23 -0.74 20.70
N GLY A 42 0.74 0.18 20.75
CA GLY A 42 1.79 0.32 19.74
C GLY A 42 2.63 -0.95 19.59
N LEU A 43 3.05 -1.58 20.69
CA LEU A 43 3.80 -2.83 20.66
C LEU A 43 2.99 -4.00 20.06
N VAL A 44 1.71 -4.12 20.43
CA VAL A 44 0.81 -5.13 19.87
C VAL A 44 0.64 -4.90 18.36
N PHE A 45 0.44 -3.66 17.94
CA PHE A 45 0.34 -3.30 16.53
C PHE A 45 1.61 -3.64 15.76
N LEU A 46 2.78 -3.34 16.33
CA LEU A 46 4.07 -3.65 15.72
C LEU A 46 4.24 -5.16 15.52
N LYS A 47 3.91 -5.96 16.53
CA LYS A 47 3.94 -7.43 16.44
C LYS A 47 2.98 -7.99 15.39
N PHE A 48 1.79 -7.40 15.26
CA PHE A 48 0.85 -7.79 14.22
C PHE A 48 1.37 -7.43 12.82
N SER A 49 1.97 -6.25 12.68
CA SER A 49 2.59 -5.79 11.42
C SER A 49 3.78 -6.67 11.01
N GLU A 50 4.65 -7.04 11.95
CA GLU A 50 5.79 -7.93 11.70
C GLU A 50 5.30 -9.27 11.12
N LYS A 51 4.31 -9.90 11.76
CA LYS A 51 3.72 -11.16 11.26
C LYS A 51 3.14 -11.04 9.85
N ARG A 52 2.40 -9.95 9.59
CA ARG A 52 1.83 -9.67 8.26
C ARG A 52 2.92 -9.52 7.21
N GLN A 53 4.03 -8.86 7.54
CA GLN A 53 5.16 -8.70 6.63
C GLN A 53 5.87 -10.02 6.36
N GLU A 54 6.05 -10.85 7.38
CA GLU A 54 6.61 -12.20 7.22
C GLU A 54 5.74 -13.09 6.32
N ASP A 55 4.41 -13.06 6.49
CA ASP A 55 3.49 -13.83 5.66
C ASP A 55 3.49 -13.34 4.20
N LEU A 56 3.53 -12.03 3.99
CA LEU A 56 3.68 -11.46 2.64
C LEU A 56 5.01 -11.88 2.01
N ALA A 57 6.11 -11.80 2.76
CA ALA A 57 7.43 -12.20 2.27
C ALA A 57 7.45 -13.68 1.85
N LYS A 58 6.84 -14.57 2.65
CA LYS A 58 6.67 -15.99 2.29
C LYS A 58 5.86 -16.15 1.01
N HIS A 59 4.71 -15.49 0.90
CA HIS A 59 3.86 -15.56 -0.29
C HIS A 59 4.58 -15.10 -1.57
N TYR A 60 5.32 -14.00 -1.52
CA TYR A 60 6.13 -13.55 -2.65
C TYR A 60 7.28 -14.51 -2.99
N SER A 61 7.90 -15.14 -1.98
CA SER A 61 8.93 -16.14 -2.20
C SER A 61 8.39 -17.42 -2.86
N GLU A 62 7.19 -17.85 -2.48
CA GLU A 62 6.50 -19.00 -3.10
C GLU A 62 6.10 -18.70 -4.55
N LEU A 63 5.56 -17.51 -4.82
CA LEU A 63 5.26 -17.03 -6.18
C LEU A 63 6.51 -16.98 -7.06
N ALA A 64 7.64 -16.54 -6.51
CA ALA A 64 8.92 -16.51 -7.24
C ALA A 64 9.39 -17.93 -7.59
N GLN A 65 9.23 -18.90 -6.67
CA GLN A 65 9.58 -20.30 -6.90
C GLN A 65 8.62 -21.02 -7.86
N GLN A 66 7.32 -20.69 -7.83
CA GLN A 66 6.32 -21.25 -8.75
C GLN A 66 6.47 -20.75 -10.20
N GLY A 67 7.35 -19.78 -10.47
CA GLY A 67 7.66 -19.33 -11.83
C GLY A 67 6.48 -18.68 -12.59
N GLY A 68 5.34 -18.48 -11.93
CA GLY A 68 4.10 -18.04 -12.57
C GLY A 68 4.14 -16.58 -13.01
N VAL A 69 4.77 -15.70 -12.23
CA VAL A 69 4.84 -14.26 -12.54
C VAL A 69 5.93 -13.95 -13.59
N THR A 70 7.04 -14.68 -13.56
CA THR A 70 8.15 -14.49 -14.52
C THR A 70 7.88 -15.12 -15.89
N ARG A 71 7.18 -16.26 -15.97
CA ARG A 71 6.88 -16.90 -17.27
C ARG A 71 5.74 -16.23 -18.05
N THR A 72 4.71 -15.74 -17.36
CA THR A 72 3.62 -14.98 -18.02
C THR A 72 4.08 -13.59 -18.45
N CYS A 73 4.90 -12.92 -17.63
CA CYS A 73 5.48 -11.63 -17.99
C CYS A 73 6.47 -11.77 -19.16
N SER A 74 7.32 -12.81 -19.20
CA SER A 74 8.27 -12.97 -20.30
C SER A 74 7.60 -13.25 -21.64
N SER A 75 6.55 -14.08 -21.67
CA SER A 75 5.79 -14.34 -22.90
C SER A 75 5.01 -13.11 -23.36
N GLN A 76 4.41 -12.35 -22.43
CA GLN A 76 3.73 -11.09 -22.75
C GLN A 76 4.70 -10.03 -23.29
N VAL A 77 5.86 -9.85 -22.65
CA VAL A 77 6.91 -8.91 -23.10
C VAL A 77 7.46 -9.31 -24.47
N TRP A 78 7.68 -10.61 -24.69
CA TRP A 78 8.13 -11.12 -25.99
C TRP A 78 7.09 -10.89 -27.09
N ASN A 79 5.81 -11.16 -26.81
CA ASN A 79 4.71 -10.90 -27.74
C ASN A 79 4.57 -9.42 -28.07
N GLN A 80 4.68 -8.53 -27.07
CA GLN A 80 4.66 -7.09 -27.28
C GLN A 80 5.83 -6.62 -28.15
N ASN A 81 7.05 -7.08 -27.87
CA ASN A 81 8.23 -6.72 -28.66
C ASN A 81 8.10 -7.17 -30.13
N ASN A 82 7.63 -8.40 -30.36
CA ASN A 82 7.39 -8.89 -31.72
C ASN A 82 6.34 -8.08 -32.46
N TYR A 83 5.27 -7.69 -31.75
CA TYR A 83 4.25 -6.83 -32.33
C TYR A 83 4.84 -5.48 -32.75
N PHE A 84 5.59 -4.80 -31.89
CA PHE A 84 6.24 -3.53 -32.22
C PHE A 84 7.19 -3.65 -33.41
N HIS A 85 8.01 -4.70 -33.45
CA HIS A 85 8.87 -4.96 -34.59
C HIS A 85 8.08 -5.15 -35.89
N SER A 86 6.96 -5.87 -35.85
CA SER A 86 6.11 -6.08 -37.04
C SER A 86 5.50 -4.77 -37.55
N VAL A 87 5.05 -3.90 -36.64
CA VAL A 87 4.47 -2.58 -36.98
C VAL A 87 5.52 -1.67 -37.62
N LEU A 88 6.71 -1.59 -37.01
CA LEU A 88 7.82 -0.77 -37.54
C LEU A 88 8.31 -1.28 -38.90
N GLN A 89 8.40 -2.60 -39.08
CA GLN A 89 8.74 -3.19 -40.37
C GLN A 89 7.67 -2.87 -41.43
N ASN A 90 6.39 -2.95 -41.08
CA ASN A 90 5.31 -2.61 -42.00
C ASN A 90 5.31 -1.12 -42.37
N ALA A 91 5.60 -0.22 -41.41
CA ALA A 91 5.76 1.20 -41.68
C ALA A 91 6.91 1.45 -42.67
N ARG A 92 8.10 0.89 -42.39
CA ARG A 92 9.25 1.01 -43.29
C ARG A 92 8.98 0.42 -44.68
N ARG A 93 8.22 -0.66 -44.78
CA ARG A 93 7.82 -1.25 -46.07
C ARG A 93 6.90 -0.33 -46.87
N ARG A 94 5.96 0.36 -46.22
CA ARG A 94 5.10 1.36 -46.88
C ARG A 94 5.93 2.50 -47.45
N ASP A 95 6.91 2.99 -46.70
CA ASP A 95 7.82 4.05 -47.17
C ASP A 95 8.63 3.59 -48.41
N LEU A 96 8.98 2.30 -48.46
CA LEU A 96 9.69 1.69 -49.57
C LEU A 96 8.77 1.19 -50.71
N GLY A 97 7.45 1.40 -50.62
CA GLY A 97 6.48 0.91 -51.61
C GLY A 97 6.35 -0.62 -51.69
N LEU A 98 6.82 -1.34 -50.67
CA LEU A 98 6.77 -2.80 -50.61
C LEU A 98 5.40 -3.29 -50.08
N PRO A 99 4.88 -4.40 -50.60
CA PRO A 99 3.63 -4.98 -50.10
C PRO A 99 3.77 -5.43 -48.64
N THR A 100 2.75 -5.13 -47.84
CA THR A 100 2.67 -5.58 -46.43
C THR A 100 2.27 -7.05 -46.38
N PRO A 101 3.02 -7.91 -45.67
CA PRO A 101 2.62 -9.30 -45.46
C PRO A 101 1.29 -9.36 -44.70
N ARG A 102 0.41 -10.30 -45.07
CA ARG A 102 -0.86 -10.52 -44.35
C ARG A 102 -0.55 -11.03 -42.94
N PRO A 103 -1.27 -10.57 -41.90
CA PRO A 103 -1.15 -11.15 -40.57
C PRO A 103 -1.53 -12.63 -40.63
N VAL A 104 -0.70 -13.49 -40.03
CA VAL A 104 -1.02 -14.92 -39.88
C VAL A 104 -2.14 -15.00 -38.83
N LEU A 105 -3.34 -15.36 -39.27
CA LEU A 105 -4.45 -15.67 -38.37
C LEU A 105 -4.08 -16.96 -37.62
N GLN A 106 -3.78 -16.85 -36.33
CA GLN A 106 -3.72 -18.01 -35.45
C GLN A 106 -5.17 -18.43 -35.20
N ILE A 107 -5.63 -19.44 -35.93
CA ILE A 107 -6.91 -20.10 -35.64
C ILE A 107 -6.60 -21.01 -34.46
N GLU A 108 -7.09 -20.66 -33.27
CA GLU A 108 -7.09 -21.58 -32.13
C GLU A 108 -7.97 -22.77 -32.54
N GLU A 109 -7.35 -23.91 -32.82
CA GLU A 109 -8.07 -25.15 -33.05
C GLU A 109 -8.75 -25.54 -31.72
N GLU A 110 -10.07 -25.32 -31.64
CA GLU A 110 -10.91 -25.86 -30.57
C GLU A 110 -10.83 -27.39 -30.61
N GLU A 111 -10.03 -27.95 -29.71
CA GLU A 111 -9.88 -29.38 -29.48
C GLU A 111 -11.21 -29.97 -28.98
N LYS A 112 -11.69 -31.03 -29.63
CA LYS A 112 -13.00 -31.66 -29.45
C LYS A 112 -12.89 -33.05 -28.83
#